data_AF-A0A3R7UJ09-F1
#
_entry.id   AF-A0A3R7UJ09-F1
#
_cell.length_a   1.000
_cell.length_b   1.000
_cell.length_c   1.000
_cell.angle_alpha   90.00
_cell.angle_beta   90.00
_cell.angle_gamma   90.00
#
_symmetry.space_group_name_H-M   'P 1'
#
loop_
_entity.id
_entity.type
_entity.pdbx_description
1 polymer ?
#
loop_
_entity_poly.entity_id
_entity_poly.type
_entity_poly.pdbx_seq_one_letter_code
_entity_poly.pdbx_strand_id
1 'polypeptide(L)'
;MNELQRILACLHLLEPIQCAQYLSVATFAIIGLAWSWHCTSPQNLCGSSLIMHVGIPDWWEDGLKHLGQDPIMGKLIEQYGPKGLEGKGDLFNTLIRSIVGQQISVIAAESIWNRFLNLVGDVRPENVLKFTQEEIASCGITRPKSGYIRGLAESSKVLLEFPYESSSEDEIKKHLIQFKGIGPWTAEMVMIFSLCLPDIYSPKDIGLVNAIKTLDSSVTTMDQAEQIAKQWSPYRTMACWYLWRILDPIPVEY
;
A
#
# COMPACT_ATOMS: atom_id res chain seq x y z
N MET A 1 13.50 12.85 34.46
CA MET A 1 13.81 11.72 33.56
C MET A 1 12.61 11.58 32.66
N ASN A 2 12.67 12.18 31.47
CA ASN A 2 11.48 12.39 30.62
C ASN A 2 11.07 11.07 29.96
N GLU A 3 9.80 10.86 29.66
CA GLU A 3 9.26 9.61 29.12
C GLU A 3 9.97 9.12 27.85
N LEU A 4 10.53 10.04 27.06
CA LEU A 4 11.43 9.77 25.95
C LEU A 4 12.67 8.94 26.32
N GLN A 5 13.25 9.13 27.52
CA GLN A 5 14.38 8.34 28.00
C GLN A 5 13.98 6.91 28.39
N ARG A 6 12.69 6.66 28.70
CA ARG A 6 12.18 5.31 28.95
C ARG A 6 11.90 4.56 27.64
N ILE A 7 11.39 5.25 26.63
CA ILE A 7 11.18 4.70 25.28
C ILE A 7 12.53 4.38 24.62
N LEU A 8 13.54 5.26 24.77
CA LEU A 8 14.90 5.02 24.28
C LEU A 8 15.60 3.85 24.99
N ALA A 9 15.29 3.58 26.26
CA ALA A 9 15.86 2.47 27.03
C ALA A 9 15.37 1.09 26.56
N CYS A 10 14.15 0.98 26.02
CA CYS A 10 13.64 -0.27 25.44
C CYS A 10 14.31 -0.64 24.11
N LEU A 11 14.76 0.36 23.34
CA LEU A 11 15.41 0.15 22.04
C LEU A 11 16.89 -0.28 22.14
N HIS A 12 17.50 -0.20 23.34
CA HIS A 12 18.88 -0.64 23.60
C HIS A 12 19.00 -2.02 24.26
N LEU A 13 17.90 -2.78 24.40
CA LEU A 13 17.90 -4.12 25.00
C LEU A 13 17.85 -5.27 23.97
N LEU A 14 18.01 -4.97 22.69
CA LEU A 14 18.12 -6.01 21.65
C LEU A 14 19.58 -6.20 21.27
N GLU A 15 20.32 -6.91 22.11
CA GLU A 15 21.57 -7.56 21.71
C GLU A 15 21.38 -9.09 21.56
N PRO A 16 22.15 -9.72 20.65
CA PRO A 16 21.76 -10.97 20.00
C PRO A 16 22.28 -12.18 20.77
N ILE A 17 21.52 -13.29 20.84
CA ILE A 17 22.01 -14.69 20.84
C ILE A 17 20.83 -15.70 20.86
N GLN A 18 20.80 -16.51 19.80
CA GLN A 18 20.51 -17.96 19.67
C GLN A 18 19.41 -18.60 20.54
N CYS A 19 18.46 -19.33 19.91
CA CYS A 19 18.65 -20.76 19.64
C CYS A 19 17.50 -21.34 18.79
N ALA A 20 17.85 -22.38 18.04
CA ALA A 20 17.00 -23.14 17.16
C ALA A 20 15.82 -23.81 17.87
N GLN A 21 14.66 -23.79 17.22
CA GLN A 21 13.75 -24.93 17.03
C GLN A 21 12.48 -24.39 16.37
N TYR A 22 12.35 -24.57 15.06
CA TYR A 22 11.12 -24.99 14.37
C TYR A 22 11.50 -25.16 12.89
N LEU A 23 12.21 -26.27 12.63
CA LEU A 23 12.27 -26.88 11.32
C LEU A 23 10.96 -27.63 11.09
N SER A 24 10.20 -27.26 10.07
CA SER A 24 9.57 -28.25 9.19
C SER A 24 9.32 -27.65 7.79
N VAL A 25 10.14 -28.11 6.84
CA VAL A 25 9.88 -28.33 5.39
C VAL A 25 9.44 -27.09 4.56
N ALA A 26 10.17 -26.55 3.58
CA ALA A 26 10.89 -27.20 2.48
C ALA A 26 11.95 -26.26 1.86
N THR A 27 13.00 -26.87 1.32
CA THR A 27 14.17 -26.25 0.67
C THR A 27 14.10 -26.41 -0.86
N PHE A 28 14.77 -25.50 -1.58
CA PHE A 28 15.17 -25.52 -3.02
C PHE A 28 14.10 -25.08 -4.04
N ALA A 29 14.39 -24.20 -5.01
CA ALA A 29 15.59 -24.14 -5.85
C ALA A 29 16.07 -22.72 -6.25
N ILE A 30 17.39 -22.65 -6.44
CA ILE A 30 18.20 -21.59 -7.06
C ILE A 30 18.36 -21.92 -8.57
N ILE A 31 18.82 -20.91 -9.35
CA ILE A 31 19.26 -20.90 -10.77
C ILE A 31 18.12 -20.43 -11.69
N GLY A 32 18.15 -19.28 -12.37
CA GLY A 32 19.26 -18.48 -12.90
C GLY A 32 19.22 -18.55 -14.42
N LEU A 33 18.53 -17.64 -15.11
CA LEU A 33 18.73 -17.38 -16.54
C LEU A 33 18.38 -15.92 -16.85
N ALA A 34 19.40 -15.21 -17.35
CA ALA A 34 19.30 -13.94 -18.00
C ALA A 34 18.29 -13.98 -19.16
N TRP A 35 17.43 -12.97 -19.24
CA TRP A 35 16.85 -12.57 -20.52
C TRP A 35 17.10 -11.08 -20.71
N SER A 36 17.88 -10.81 -21.75
CA SER A 36 18.22 -9.50 -22.26
C SER A 36 16.97 -8.65 -22.42
N TRP A 37 17.01 -7.46 -21.84
CA TRP A 37 16.21 -6.33 -22.27
C TRP A 37 16.35 -6.16 -23.80
N HIS A 38 15.27 -6.37 -24.52
CA HIS A 38 15.04 -5.69 -25.79
C HIS A 38 14.00 -4.62 -25.52
N CYS A 39 14.48 -3.37 -25.46
CA CYS A 39 13.67 -2.19 -25.65
C CYS A 39 12.93 -2.30 -27.00
N THR A 40 11.61 -2.27 -26.96
CA THR A 40 10.80 -1.77 -28.09
C THR A 40 9.69 -0.88 -27.56
N SER A 41 10.03 0.42 -27.53
CA SER A 41 9.23 1.61 -27.85
C SER A 41 7.96 1.96 -27.05
N PRO A 42 7.81 3.22 -26.64
CA PRO A 42 6.58 3.73 -26.02
C PRO A 42 5.51 3.95 -27.10
N GLN A 43 4.39 3.25 -27.00
CA GLN A 43 3.20 3.61 -27.74
C GLN A 43 2.22 4.29 -26.82
N ASN A 44 2.30 5.62 -26.85
CA ASN A 44 1.20 6.53 -26.56
C ASN A 44 -0.09 5.99 -27.21
N LEU A 45 -1.05 5.61 -26.38
CA LEU A 45 -2.45 5.54 -26.79
C LEU A 45 -3.22 6.59 -26.00
N CYS A 46 -3.76 7.52 -26.77
CA CYS A 46 -4.48 8.71 -26.39
C CYS A 46 -5.75 8.40 -25.59
N GLY A 47 -5.87 9.00 -24.40
CA GLY A 47 -7.09 9.08 -23.60
C GLY A 47 -6.79 9.68 -22.23
N SER A 48 -6.89 11.02 -22.11
CA SER A 48 -6.77 11.84 -20.89
C SER A 48 -5.60 11.49 -19.94
N SER A 49 -4.50 12.24 -20.02
CA SER A 49 -3.39 12.14 -19.07
C SER A 49 -3.84 12.54 -17.67
N LEU A 50 -4.26 11.57 -16.86
CA LEU A 50 -4.10 11.67 -15.41
C LEU A 50 -2.63 11.39 -15.12
N ILE A 51 -1.88 12.38 -14.64
CA ILE A 51 -0.54 12.11 -14.10
C ILE A 51 -0.73 11.65 -12.65
N MET A 52 -1.18 10.41 -12.48
CA MET A 52 -0.99 9.70 -11.22
C MET A 52 0.52 9.58 -10.98
N HIS A 53 0.99 9.71 -9.73
CA HIS A 53 2.43 9.80 -9.45
C HIS A 53 3.17 8.53 -9.91
N VAL A 54 4.27 8.71 -10.65
CA VAL A 54 5.16 7.63 -11.12
C VAL A 54 6.55 7.84 -10.51
N GLY A 55 7.09 6.79 -9.89
CA GLY A 55 8.39 6.82 -9.25
C GLY A 55 8.33 7.33 -7.81
N ILE A 56 9.46 7.84 -7.31
CA ILE A 56 9.58 8.32 -5.92
C ILE A 56 8.85 9.65 -5.78
N PRO A 57 7.93 9.82 -4.81
CA PRO A 57 7.23 11.07 -4.58
C PRO A 57 8.15 12.26 -4.35
N ASP A 58 7.82 13.42 -4.93
CA ASP A 58 8.65 14.63 -4.87
C ASP A 58 8.90 15.11 -3.43
N TRP A 59 7.96 14.81 -2.52
CA TRP A 59 8.05 15.12 -1.09
C TRP A 59 8.87 14.11 -0.27
N TRP A 60 9.27 12.96 -0.85
CA TRP A 60 9.91 11.88 -0.10
C TRP A 60 11.23 12.31 0.54
N GLU A 61 12.06 13.08 -0.18
CA GLU A 61 13.34 13.53 0.35
C GLU A 61 13.15 14.50 1.54
N ASP A 62 12.16 15.39 1.46
CA ASP A 62 11.84 16.31 2.55
C ASP A 62 11.23 15.57 3.75
N GLY A 63 10.45 14.52 3.49
CA GLY A 63 9.97 13.60 4.51
C GLY A 63 11.11 12.89 5.24
N LEU A 64 12.14 12.41 4.53
CA LEU A 64 13.32 11.80 5.14
C LEU A 64 14.07 12.79 6.03
N LYS A 65 14.24 14.04 5.59
CA LYS A 65 14.88 15.10 6.40
C LYS A 65 14.09 15.42 7.66
N HIS A 66 12.76 15.46 7.55
CA HIS A 66 11.86 15.78 8.64
C HIS A 66 11.75 14.64 9.66
N LEU A 67 11.32 13.45 9.20
CA LEU A 67 11.11 12.28 10.05
C LEU A 67 12.42 11.61 10.48
N GLY A 68 13.54 11.88 9.80
CA GLY A 68 14.87 11.46 10.24
C GLY A 68 15.29 12.04 11.59
N GLN A 69 14.69 13.16 12.00
CA GLN A 69 14.91 13.78 13.31
C GLN A 69 13.97 13.23 14.39
N ASP A 70 12.92 12.52 14.00
CA ASP A 70 11.99 11.90 14.93
C ASP A 70 12.65 10.67 15.60
N PRO A 71 12.58 10.51 16.93
CA PRO A 71 13.25 9.42 17.65
C PRO A 71 12.78 8.01 17.25
N ILE A 72 11.56 7.87 16.76
CA ILE A 72 10.99 6.59 16.32
C ILE A 72 11.30 6.41 14.82
N MET A 73 10.87 7.35 13.98
CA MET A 73 11.00 7.22 12.53
C MET A 73 12.46 7.28 12.07
N GLY A 74 13.30 8.10 12.70
CA GLY A 74 14.74 8.16 12.39
C GLY A 74 15.43 6.81 12.53
N LYS A 75 15.06 6.02 13.54
CA LYS A 75 15.59 4.65 13.73
C LYS A 75 15.08 3.69 12.66
N LEU A 76 13.81 3.79 12.28
CA LEU A 76 13.24 2.96 11.21
C LEU A 76 13.88 3.31 9.85
N ILE A 77 14.13 4.59 9.59
CA ILE A 77 14.83 5.06 8.39
C ILE A 77 16.27 4.54 8.36
N GLU A 78 16.98 4.56 9.48
CA GLU A 78 18.33 3.99 9.59
C GLU A 78 18.32 2.46 9.37
N GLN A 79 17.35 1.76 9.95
CA GLN A 79 17.24 0.30 9.87
C GLN A 79 16.87 -0.20 8.46
N TYR A 80 15.86 0.40 7.82
CA TYR A 80 15.34 -0.07 6.53
C TYR A 80 15.89 0.69 5.32
N GLY A 81 16.64 1.77 5.56
CA GLY A 81 17.24 2.61 4.54
C GLY A 81 16.28 3.65 3.95
N PRO A 82 16.78 4.53 3.05
CA PRO A 82 16.05 5.69 2.54
C PRO A 82 15.20 5.40 1.27
N LYS A 83 15.36 4.22 0.67
CA LYS A 83 14.50 3.79 -0.45
C LYS A 83 13.05 3.78 0.01
N GLY A 84 12.13 4.13 -0.86
CA GLY A 84 10.83 4.63 -0.44
C GLY A 84 9.63 4.08 -1.18
N LEU A 85 8.49 4.72 -0.91
CA LEU A 85 7.28 4.57 -1.71
C LEU A 85 7.60 4.89 -3.17
N GLU A 86 7.12 4.06 -4.08
CA GLU A 86 7.21 4.28 -5.52
C GLU A 86 5.82 4.16 -6.12
N GLY A 87 5.33 5.25 -6.71
CA GLY A 87 4.08 5.28 -7.44
C GLY A 87 4.20 4.57 -8.79
N LYS A 88 3.15 3.86 -9.20
CA LYS A 88 3.08 3.19 -10.52
C LYS A 88 2.21 3.93 -11.54
N GLY A 89 1.60 5.05 -11.14
CA GLY A 89 0.76 5.86 -12.03
C GLY A 89 -0.54 5.19 -12.51
N ASP A 90 -1.03 4.15 -11.83
CA ASP A 90 -2.19 3.37 -12.29
C ASP A 90 -3.28 3.22 -11.22
N LEU A 91 -4.15 4.24 -11.14
CA LEU A 91 -5.26 4.31 -10.19
C LEU A 91 -6.18 3.09 -10.27
N PHE A 92 -6.60 2.75 -11.49
CA PHE A 92 -7.58 1.70 -11.71
C PHE A 92 -7.01 0.36 -11.27
N ASN A 93 -5.79 0.04 -11.70
CA ASN A 93 -5.10 -1.19 -11.30
C ASN A 93 -4.91 -1.27 -9.78
N THR A 94 -4.37 -0.23 -9.14
CA THR A 94 -4.20 -0.19 -7.68
C THR A 94 -5.52 -0.43 -6.93
N LEU A 95 -6.62 0.15 -7.42
CA LEU A 95 -7.95 -0.05 -6.85
C LEU A 95 -8.44 -1.50 -6.98
N ILE A 96 -8.37 -2.07 -8.18
CA ILE A 96 -8.79 -3.46 -8.41
C ILE A 96 -7.92 -4.41 -7.56
N ARG A 97 -6.60 -4.19 -7.52
CA ARG A 97 -5.67 -4.99 -6.73
C ARG A 97 -5.96 -4.92 -5.24
N SER A 98 -6.27 -3.72 -4.73
CA SER A 98 -6.70 -3.52 -3.34
C SER A 98 -7.98 -4.30 -3.03
N ILE A 99 -9.00 -4.23 -3.90
CA ILE A 99 -10.25 -4.99 -3.75
C ILE A 99 -9.98 -6.51 -3.72
N VAL A 100 -9.14 -7.01 -4.63
CA VAL A 100 -8.77 -8.44 -4.66
C VAL A 100 -8.16 -8.86 -3.31
N GLY A 101 -7.23 -8.07 -2.78
CA GLY A 101 -6.51 -8.38 -1.52
C GLY A 101 -7.30 -8.20 -0.22
N GLN A 102 -8.48 -7.56 -0.23
CA GLN A 102 -9.25 -7.34 1.00
C GLN A 102 -9.54 -8.64 1.77
N GLN A 103 -9.28 -8.65 3.09
CA GLN A 103 -9.65 -9.73 4.03
C GLN A 103 -9.03 -11.11 3.73
N ILE A 104 -7.92 -11.17 3.00
CA ILE A 104 -7.17 -12.41 2.72
C ILE A 104 -5.67 -12.19 2.94
N SER A 105 -4.89 -13.28 3.00
CA SER A 105 -3.44 -13.18 3.10
C SER A 105 -2.81 -12.65 1.80
N VAL A 106 -1.60 -12.08 1.91
CA VAL A 106 -0.83 -11.57 0.75
C VAL A 106 -0.60 -12.65 -0.30
N ILE A 107 -0.22 -13.87 0.13
CA ILE A 107 0.01 -15.02 -0.77
C ILE A 107 -1.29 -15.41 -1.53
N ALA A 108 -2.42 -15.42 -0.84
CA ALA A 108 -3.70 -15.71 -1.47
C ALA A 108 -4.10 -14.61 -2.47
N ALA A 109 -3.88 -13.35 -2.09
CA ALA A 109 -4.15 -12.19 -2.94
C ALA A 109 -3.31 -12.24 -4.22
N GLU A 110 -2.02 -12.53 -4.12
CA GLU A 110 -1.11 -12.66 -5.26
C GLU A 110 -1.53 -13.80 -6.20
N SER A 111 -1.90 -14.97 -5.65
CA SER A 111 -2.38 -16.10 -6.44
C SER A 111 -3.67 -15.77 -7.21
N ILE A 112 -4.63 -15.10 -6.56
CA ILE A 112 -5.88 -14.64 -7.20
C ILE A 112 -5.59 -13.57 -8.24
N TRP A 113 -4.70 -12.62 -7.92
CA TRP A 113 -4.30 -11.54 -8.81
C TRP A 113 -3.69 -12.07 -10.11
N ASN A 114 -2.79 -13.04 -10.04
CA ASN A 114 -2.19 -13.65 -11.23
C ASN A 114 -3.22 -14.35 -12.12
N ARG A 115 -4.23 -15.04 -11.53
CA ARG A 115 -5.34 -15.61 -12.32
C ARG A 115 -6.20 -14.52 -12.98
N PHE A 116 -6.45 -13.43 -12.27
CA PHE A 116 -7.18 -12.30 -12.81
C PHE A 116 -6.42 -11.63 -13.97
N LEU A 117 -5.12 -11.39 -13.83
CA LEU A 117 -4.26 -10.88 -14.92
C LEU A 117 -4.27 -11.81 -16.14
N ASN A 118 -4.22 -13.13 -15.92
CA ASN A 118 -4.32 -14.09 -17.03
C ASN A 118 -5.67 -14.03 -17.76
N LEU A 119 -6.75 -13.65 -17.06
CA LEU A 119 -8.07 -13.47 -17.64
C LEU A 119 -8.15 -12.15 -18.44
N VAL A 120 -7.79 -11.03 -17.82
CA VAL A 120 -8.07 -9.69 -18.38
C VAL A 120 -6.91 -9.08 -19.18
N GLY A 121 -5.68 -9.60 -19.02
CA GLY A 121 -4.47 -8.99 -19.53
C GLY A 121 -4.12 -7.72 -18.75
N ASP A 122 -3.94 -6.60 -19.48
CA ASP A 122 -3.74 -5.30 -18.84
C ASP A 122 -5.01 -4.86 -18.10
N VAL A 123 -4.85 -4.36 -16.87
CA VAL A 123 -5.97 -4.01 -15.99
C VAL A 123 -6.49 -2.63 -16.40
N ARG A 124 -7.33 -2.65 -17.42
CA ARG A 124 -8.03 -1.47 -17.96
C ARG A 124 -9.54 -1.67 -17.90
N PRO A 125 -10.34 -0.60 -17.72
CA PRO A 125 -11.79 -0.71 -17.68
C PRO A 125 -12.38 -1.51 -18.85
N GLU A 126 -11.96 -1.21 -20.08
CA GLU A 126 -12.41 -1.87 -21.30
C GLU A 126 -12.03 -3.36 -21.38
N ASN A 127 -10.96 -3.78 -20.72
CA ASN A 127 -10.57 -5.18 -20.67
C ASN A 127 -11.40 -5.93 -19.62
N VAL A 128 -11.63 -5.32 -18.46
CA VAL A 128 -12.49 -5.89 -17.42
C VAL A 128 -13.93 -6.06 -17.93
N LEU A 129 -14.45 -5.10 -18.69
CA LEU A 129 -15.82 -5.14 -19.22
C LEU A 129 -16.08 -6.20 -20.29
N LYS A 130 -15.03 -6.86 -20.81
CA LYS A 130 -15.18 -8.02 -21.72
C LYS A 130 -15.69 -9.27 -21.00
N PHE A 131 -15.62 -9.29 -19.67
CA PHE A 131 -15.95 -10.45 -18.85
C PHE A 131 -17.17 -10.19 -17.97
N THR A 132 -17.97 -11.23 -17.80
CA THR A 132 -19.09 -11.29 -16.86
C THR A 132 -18.60 -11.33 -15.42
N GLN A 133 -19.49 -11.03 -14.48
CA GLN A 133 -19.20 -11.12 -13.05
C GLN A 133 -18.80 -12.56 -12.67
N GLU A 134 -19.43 -13.56 -13.29
CA GLU A 134 -19.17 -14.98 -13.07
C GLU A 134 -17.78 -15.40 -13.57
N GLU A 135 -17.36 -14.91 -14.74
CA GLU A 135 -16.00 -15.15 -15.26
C GLU A 135 -14.93 -14.52 -14.38
N ILE A 136 -15.13 -13.29 -13.91
CA ILE A 136 -14.23 -12.65 -12.94
C ILE A 136 -14.18 -13.46 -11.63
N ALA A 137 -15.34 -13.92 -11.14
CA ALA A 137 -15.42 -14.72 -9.92
C ALA A 137 -14.69 -16.07 -10.05
N SER A 138 -14.62 -16.64 -11.27
CA SER A 138 -13.89 -17.89 -11.54
C SER A 138 -12.38 -17.80 -11.25
N CYS A 139 -11.82 -16.59 -11.15
CA CYS A 139 -10.43 -16.35 -10.72
C CYS A 139 -10.21 -16.61 -9.21
N GLY A 140 -11.26 -16.94 -8.44
CA GLY A 140 -11.21 -17.04 -6.98
C GLY A 140 -11.54 -15.72 -6.28
N ILE A 141 -12.04 -14.73 -7.02
CA ILE A 141 -12.59 -13.49 -6.47
C ILE A 141 -14.03 -13.78 -6.02
N THR A 142 -14.43 -13.29 -4.84
CA THR A 142 -15.81 -13.49 -4.38
C THR A 142 -16.81 -12.82 -5.32
N ARG A 143 -18.03 -13.35 -5.40
CA ARG A 143 -19.07 -12.75 -6.26
C ARG A 143 -19.31 -11.25 -5.96
N PRO A 144 -19.42 -10.79 -4.69
CA PRO A 144 -19.56 -9.37 -4.41
C PRO A 144 -18.39 -8.53 -4.95
N LYS A 145 -17.14 -8.94 -4.69
CA LYS A 145 -15.95 -8.24 -5.18
C LYS A 145 -15.89 -8.20 -6.70
N SER A 146 -16.27 -9.30 -7.37
CA SER A 146 -16.35 -9.35 -8.83
C SER A 146 -17.34 -8.32 -9.37
N GLY A 147 -18.49 -8.16 -8.70
CA GLY A 147 -19.46 -7.10 -9.01
C GLY A 147 -18.91 -5.70 -8.78
N TYR A 148 -18.12 -5.48 -7.71
CA TYR A 148 -17.47 -4.19 -7.43
C TYR A 148 -16.44 -3.82 -8.50
N ILE A 149 -15.58 -4.77 -8.87
CA ILE A 149 -14.57 -4.61 -9.93
C ILE A 149 -15.23 -4.23 -11.25
N ARG A 150 -16.28 -4.96 -11.64
CA ARG A 150 -17.00 -4.67 -12.87
C ARG A 150 -17.73 -3.32 -12.79
N GLY A 151 -18.37 -3.01 -11.68
CA GLY A 151 -19.02 -1.71 -11.45
C GLY A 151 -18.06 -0.51 -11.47
N LEU A 152 -16.83 -0.68 -10.98
CA LEU A 152 -15.76 0.30 -11.14
C LEU A 152 -15.36 0.48 -12.61
N ALA A 153 -15.26 -0.61 -13.38
CA ALA A 153 -14.98 -0.53 -14.80
C ALA A 153 -16.08 0.20 -15.57
N GLU A 154 -17.36 -0.07 -15.25
CA GLU A 154 -18.52 0.63 -15.82
C GLU A 154 -18.54 2.12 -15.46
N SER A 155 -18.08 2.45 -14.24
CA SER A 155 -18.04 3.82 -13.73
C SER A 155 -16.66 4.48 -13.90
N SER A 156 -15.80 3.90 -14.74
CA SER A 156 -14.39 4.30 -14.89
C SER A 156 -14.23 5.75 -15.31
N LYS A 157 -15.12 6.27 -16.14
CA LYS A 157 -15.12 7.69 -16.52
C LYS A 157 -15.27 8.60 -15.29
N VAL A 158 -16.24 8.31 -14.42
CA VAL A 158 -16.47 9.08 -13.19
C VAL A 158 -15.29 8.94 -12.23
N LEU A 159 -14.77 7.72 -12.09
CA LEU A 159 -13.60 7.45 -11.26
C LEU A 159 -12.38 8.24 -11.73
N LEU A 160 -12.01 8.10 -13.00
CA LEU A 160 -10.75 8.56 -13.55
C LEU A 160 -10.79 10.06 -13.89
N GLU A 161 -11.88 10.63 -14.38
CA GLU A 161 -11.93 12.07 -14.73
C GLU A 161 -12.10 13.01 -13.52
N PHE A 162 -12.02 12.49 -12.29
CA PHE A 162 -12.07 13.31 -11.09
C PHE A 162 -10.81 14.19 -10.94
N PRO A 163 -10.92 15.45 -10.50
CA PRO A 163 -9.81 16.40 -10.51
C PRO A 163 -8.87 16.23 -9.29
N TYR A 164 -8.28 15.03 -9.14
CA TYR A 164 -7.46 14.61 -8.00
C TYR A 164 -6.40 15.63 -7.58
N GLU A 165 -5.68 16.23 -8.53
CA GLU A 165 -4.59 17.18 -8.26
C GLU A 165 -5.05 18.47 -7.56
N SER A 166 -6.30 18.89 -7.80
CA SER A 166 -6.84 20.15 -7.28
C SER A 166 -7.82 19.95 -6.10
N SER A 167 -8.10 18.71 -5.75
CA SER A 167 -9.02 18.34 -4.69
C SER A 167 -8.31 18.13 -3.36
N SER A 168 -8.99 18.47 -2.28
CA SER A 168 -8.55 18.14 -0.93
C SER A 168 -8.61 16.63 -0.65
N GLU A 169 -7.86 16.18 0.35
CA GLU A 169 -7.88 14.78 0.82
C GLU A 169 -9.30 14.30 1.15
N ASP A 170 -10.10 15.16 1.79
CA ASP A 170 -11.50 14.84 2.13
C ASP A 170 -12.40 14.70 0.90
N GLU A 171 -12.20 15.51 -0.13
CA GLU A 171 -12.95 15.41 -1.40
C GLU A 171 -12.57 14.14 -2.15
N ILE A 172 -11.27 13.83 -2.24
CA ILE A 172 -10.76 12.60 -2.84
C ILE A 172 -11.34 11.38 -2.11
N LYS A 173 -11.30 11.38 -0.77
CA LYS A 173 -11.84 10.29 0.04
C LYS A 173 -13.34 10.10 -0.16
N LYS A 174 -14.12 11.19 -0.17
CA LYS A 174 -15.57 11.15 -0.47
C LYS A 174 -15.84 10.61 -1.87
N HIS A 175 -15.06 11.05 -2.85
CA HIS A 175 -15.16 10.56 -4.23
C HIS A 175 -14.90 9.06 -4.32
N LEU A 176 -13.84 8.55 -3.69
CA LEU A 176 -13.50 7.12 -3.73
C LEU A 176 -14.54 6.25 -3.00
N ILE A 177 -15.04 6.68 -1.84
CA ILE A 177 -15.99 5.88 -1.02
C ILE A 177 -17.36 5.74 -1.69
N GLN A 178 -17.71 6.57 -2.67
CA GLN A 178 -19.00 6.47 -3.36
C GLN A 178 -19.14 5.17 -4.17
N PHE A 179 -18.02 4.56 -4.58
CA PHE A 179 -18.03 3.33 -5.36
C PHE A 179 -18.21 2.11 -4.44
N LYS A 180 -19.14 1.22 -4.81
CA LYS A 180 -19.42 0.01 -4.02
C LYS A 180 -18.17 -0.85 -3.87
N GLY A 181 -17.92 -1.32 -2.65
CA GLY A 181 -16.73 -2.12 -2.33
C GLY A 181 -15.52 -1.32 -1.89
N ILE A 182 -15.57 0.02 -1.99
CA ILE A 182 -14.54 0.92 -1.48
C ILE A 182 -14.98 1.47 -0.13
N GLY A 183 -14.29 1.05 0.93
CA GLY A 183 -14.42 1.65 2.26
C GLY A 183 -13.33 2.69 2.53
N PRO A 184 -13.38 3.38 3.70
CA PRO A 184 -12.37 4.36 4.09
C PRO A 184 -10.93 3.83 4.01
N TRP A 185 -10.69 2.62 4.50
CA TRP A 185 -9.37 1.98 4.45
C TRP A 185 -8.87 1.80 3.01
N THR A 186 -9.71 1.31 2.10
CA THR A 186 -9.33 1.14 0.69
C THR A 186 -9.05 2.49 0.00
N ALA A 187 -9.84 3.53 0.30
CA ALA A 187 -9.58 4.87 -0.21
C ALA A 187 -8.22 5.40 0.29
N GLU A 188 -7.90 5.21 1.56
CA GLU A 188 -6.61 5.60 2.15
C GLU A 188 -5.44 4.86 1.51
N MET A 189 -5.56 3.55 1.23
CA MET A 189 -4.52 2.79 0.53
C MET A 189 -4.27 3.34 -0.87
N VAL A 190 -5.31 3.75 -1.59
CA VAL A 190 -5.17 4.35 -2.92
C VAL A 190 -4.54 5.72 -2.86
N MET A 191 -4.91 6.52 -1.86
CA MET A 191 -4.31 7.83 -1.61
C MET A 191 -2.81 7.72 -1.29
N ILE A 192 -2.40 6.66 -0.58
CA ILE A 192 -1.01 6.35 -0.29
C ILE A 192 -0.28 5.81 -1.52
N PHE A 193 -0.74 4.71 -2.12
CA PHE A 193 0.05 3.94 -3.08
C PHE A 193 -0.12 4.36 -4.54
N SER A 194 -1.21 5.04 -4.87
CA SER A 194 -1.49 5.48 -6.24
C SER A 194 -1.32 6.99 -6.40
N LEU A 195 -1.94 7.76 -5.50
CA LEU A 195 -1.84 9.22 -5.51
C LEU A 195 -0.57 9.74 -4.83
N CYS A 196 0.09 8.89 -4.04
CA CYS A 196 1.28 9.25 -3.28
C CYS A 196 1.11 10.55 -2.48
N LEU A 197 -0.03 10.72 -1.82
CA LEU A 197 -0.25 11.89 -0.97
C LEU A 197 0.62 11.79 0.29
N PRO A 198 1.22 12.90 0.77
CA PRO A 198 2.23 12.85 1.83
C PRO A 198 1.68 12.57 3.24
N ASP A 199 0.44 13.00 3.53
CA ASP A 199 -0.04 13.09 4.91
C ASP A 199 -1.24 12.18 5.24
N ILE A 200 -1.31 11.03 4.58
CA ILE A 200 -2.38 10.05 4.81
C ILE A 200 -2.01 9.09 5.94
N TYR A 201 -2.96 8.91 6.87
CA TYR A 201 -2.92 7.88 7.91
C TYR A 201 -4.20 7.05 7.87
N SER A 202 -4.08 5.73 8.03
CA SER A 202 -5.22 4.80 8.03
C SER A 202 -5.52 4.29 9.45
N PRO A 203 -6.45 4.92 10.20
CA PRO A 203 -6.65 4.62 11.62
C PRO A 203 -7.23 3.23 11.88
N LYS A 204 -7.89 2.64 10.89
CA LYS A 204 -8.48 1.29 10.97
C LYS A 204 -7.55 0.18 10.47
N ASP A 205 -6.34 0.53 10.04
CA ASP A 205 -5.35 -0.44 9.63
C ASP A 205 -4.75 -1.14 10.86
N ILE A 206 -5.10 -2.42 11.02
CA ILE A 206 -4.63 -3.23 12.15
C ILE A 206 -3.11 -3.40 12.12
N GLY A 207 -2.49 -3.38 10.93
CA GLY A 207 -1.04 -3.43 10.78
C GLY A 207 -0.38 -2.19 11.37
N LEU A 208 -0.87 -0.99 11.05
CA LEU A 208 -0.37 0.25 11.65
C LEU A 208 -0.53 0.28 13.17
N VAL A 209 -1.70 -0.13 13.67
CA VAL A 209 -1.96 -0.21 15.11
C VAL A 209 -0.99 -1.18 15.78
N ASN A 210 -0.78 -2.37 15.21
CA ASN A 210 0.12 -3.37 15.76
C ASN A 210 1.58 -2.93 15.70
N ALA A 211 2.01 -2.29 14.62
CA ALA A 211 3.35 -1.73 14.48
C ALA A 211 3.64 -0.68 15.56
N ILE A 212 2.68 0.23 15.80
CA ILE A 212 2.78 1.22 16.88
C ILE A 212 2.82 0.54 18.26
N LYS A 213 2.02 -0.51 18.47
CA LYS A 213 2.06 -1.29 19.73
C LYS A 213 3.40 -1.99 19.97
N THR A 214 4.07 -2.43 18.92
CA THR A 214 5.42 -3.00 19.01
C THR A 214 6.44 -1.95 19.45
N LEU A 215 6.25 -0.69 19.04
CA LEU A 215 7.13 0.42 19.42
C LEU A 215 6.81 0.97 20.82
N ASP A 216 5.53 0.99 21.18
CA ASP A 216 5.02 1.44 22.48
C ASP A 216 3.91 0.50 22.99
N SER A 217 4.28 -0.38 23.92
CA SER A 217 3.36 -1.36 24.51
C SER A 217 2.24 -0.72 25.36
N SER A 218 2.33 0.57 25.70
CA SER A 218 1.26 1.27 26.42
C SER A 218 0.05 1.60 25.53
N VAL A 219 0.24 1.57 24.21
CA VAL A 219 -0.82 1.75 23.23
C VAL A 219 -1.72 0.51 23.24
N THR A 220 -3.00 0.70 23.53
CA THR A 220 -3.97 -0.39 23.59
C THR A 220 -5.14 -0.17 22.62
N THR A 221 -5.44 1.09 22.29
CA THR A 221 -6.56 1.49 21.42
C THR A 221 -6.11 2.08 20.09
N MET A 222 -7.02 2.11 19.09
CA MET A 222 -6.77 2.75 17.80
C MET A 222 -6.60 4.27 17.96
N ASP A 223 -7.38 4.90 18.84
CA ASP A 223 -7.32 6.34 19.09
C ASP A 223 -5.95 6.76 19.63
N GLN A 224 -5.36 5.96 20.54
CA GLN A 224 -4.01 6.22 21.05
C GLN A 224 -2.96 6.14 19.94
N ALA A 225 -3.05 5.11 19.08
CA ALA A 225 -2.18 4.97 17.93
C ALA A 225 -2.31 6.17 16.98
N GLU A 226 -3.53 6.64 16.74
CA GLU A 226 -3.80 7.83 15.92
C GLU A 226 -3.21 9.10 16.54
N GLN A 227 -3.29 9.29 17.86
CA GLN A 227 -2.67 10.47 18.51
C GLN A 227 -1.16 10.49 18.35
N ILE A 228 -0.49 9.33 18.42
CA ILE A 228 0.95 9.22 18.15
C ILE A 228 1.22 9.58 16.69
N ALA A 229 0.43 9.02 15.77
CA ALA A 229 0.63 9.23 14.34
C ALA A 229 0.51 10.69 13.90
N LYS A 230 -0.24 11.53 14.63
CA LYS A 230 -0.31 12.98 14.37
C LYS A 230 1.04 13.69 14.43
N GLN A 231 2.00 13.17 15.20
CA GLN A 231 3.33 13.76 15.34
C GLN A 231 4.16 13.65 14.06
N TRP A 232 3.79 12.75 13.15
CA TRP A 232 4.50 12.55 11.88
C TRP A 232 3.91 13.36 10.72
N SER A 233 2.91 14.21 10.98
CA SER A 233 2.44 15.18 9.99
C SER A 233 3.55 16.21 9.72
N PRO A 234 3.81 16.60 8.47
CA PRO A 234 2.97 16.41 7.27
C PRO A 234 3.33 15.18 6.41
N TYR A 235 4.04 14.18 6.96
CA TYR A 235 4.53 13.01 6.22
C TYR A 235 4.02 11.68 6.79
N ARG A 236 2.77 11.64 7.28
CA ARG A 236 2.18 10.43 7.86
C ARG A 236 2.19 9.23 6.91
N THR A 237 2.17 9.44 5.60
CA THR A 237 2.29 8.35 4.63
C THR A 237 3.65 7.68 4.66
N MET A 238 4.74 8.45 4.79
CA MET A 238 6.08 7.87 5.01
C MET A 238 6.12 7.09 6.32
N ALA A 239 5.54 7.63 7.39
CA ALA A 239 5.49 6.92 8.66
C ALA A 239 4.73 5.59 8.54
N CYS A 240 3.57 5.58 7.89
CA CYS A 240 2.82 4.35 7.60
C CYS A 240 3.67 3.33 6.84
N TRP A 241 4.37 3.79 5.81
CA TRP A 241 5.26 2.97 5.00
C TRP A 241 6.35 2.31 5.87
N TYR A 242 7.04 3.04 6.74
CA TYR A 242 8.03 2.44 7.65
C TYR A 242 7.40 1.55 8.72
N LEU A 243 6.23 1.89 9.25
CA LEU A 243 5.54 1.07 10.25
C LEU A 243 5.19 -0.32 9.73
N TRP A 244 4.69 -0.45 8.49
CA TRP A 244 4.39 -1.77 7.92
C TRP A 244 5.62 -2.68 7.85
N ARG A 245 6.84 -2.12 7.73
CA ARG A 245 8.10 -2.89 7.69
C ARG A 245 8.49 -3.53 9.01
N ILE A 246 7.94 -3.03 10.11
CA ILE A 246 8.09 -3.67 11.43
C ILE A 246 7.46 -5.06 11.43
N LEU A 247 6.35 -5.22 10.68
CA LEU A 247 5.59 -6.47 10.62
C LEU A 247 6.03 -7.36 9.47
N ASP A 248 6.24 -6.76 8.29
CA ASP A 248 6.75 -7.45 7.11
C ASP A 248 7.85 -6.59 6.45
N PRO A 249 9.13 -6.96 6.61
CA PRO A 249 10.24 -6.19 6.05
C PRO A 249 10.18 -6.02 4.53
N ILE A 250 9.46 -6.89 3.82
CA ILE A 250 9.31 -6.82 2.37
C ILE A 250 8.09 -5.94 2.05
N PRO A 251 8.26 -4.87 1.24
CA PRO A 251 7.15 -4.01 0.86
C PRO A 251 6.08 -4.77 0.08
N VAL A 252 4.80 -4.53 0.39
CA VAL A 252 3.73 -4.84 -0.55
C VAL A 252 3.82 -3.84 -1.70
N GLU A 253 4.21 -4.32 -2.87
CA GLU A 253 4.08 -3.53 -4.08
C GLU A 253 2.60 -3.46 -4.46
N TYR A 254 2.07 -2.29 -4.78
CA TYR A 254 0.75 -2.13 -5.41
C TYR A 254 0.86 -2.01 -6.93
#